data_AF-X1J276-F1
#
_entry.id   AF-X1J276-F1
#
_cell.length_a   1.000
_cell.length_b   1.000
_cell.length_c   1.000
_cell.angle_alpha   90.00
_cell.angle_beta   90.00
_cell.angle_gamma   90.00
#
_symmetry.space_group_name_H-M   'P 1'
#
loop_
_entity.id
_entity.type
_entity.pdbx_description
1 polymer ?
#
loop_
_entity_poly.entity_id
_entity_poly.type
_entity_poly.pdbx_seq_one_letter_code
_entity_poly.pdbx_strand_id
1 'polypeptide(L)'
;SDFKKGTKSVKLQVTGAVGVDEILATESVGPIENGGISMVADNRIKLWIKCSEACPTEGDLVLMISEVAGCGGVEGETLKSINLPPLNADVWTECAIDLTEMTTFDAVISIGIKMHTDLGECVIHIDDVRRQIVTNASDSKQHIFIPRQATDFDPDCPLNSYSLEIYKDQDKSFEFLGAIVNTLALNFSTTDKILKATCGIIAKNGSLITKTGPPPTLETTAPFVWENAVIWIGGTGDSNKNYDLESFGITYDNVCSAKYTLNNDNVPR
;
A
#
# COMPACT_ATOMS: atom_id res chain seq x y z
N SER A 1 -2.44 26.10 2.12
CA SER A 1 -1.53 26.40 1.00
C SER A 1 -2.23 26.07 -0.30
N ASP A 2 -1.99 26.84 -1.36
CA ASP A 2 -2.56 26.59 -2.69
C ASP A 2 -1.67 25.68 -3.54
N PHE A 3 -1.12 24.64 -2.91
CA PHE A 3 -0.41 23.53 -3.54
C PHE A 3 -0.36 22.36 -2.55
N LYS A 4 -0.19 21.15 -3.09
CA LYS A 4 -0.07 19.90 -2.35
C LYS A 4 1.31 19.28 -2.48
N LYS A 5 1.98 19.44 -3.62
CA LYS A 5 3.35 18.95 -3.84
C LYS A 5 4.25 20.03 -4.43
N GLY A 6 5.52 20.00 -4.05
CA GLY A 6 6.48 21.01 -4.50
C GLY A 6 6.18 22.39 -3.92
N THR A 7 6.19 23.42 -4.77
CA THR A 7 6.06 24.84 -4.33
C THR A 7 4.92 25.60 -5.02
N LYS A 8 4.25 24.98 -6.00
CA LYS A 8 3.23 25.62 -6.85
C LYS A 8 2.22 24.58 -7.32
N SER A 9 1.01 25.03 -7.62
CA SER A 9 -0.01 24.29 -8.36
C SER A 9 -0.38 25.05 -9.63
N VAL A 10 -1.08 24.39 -10.56
CA VAL A 10 -1.77 25.07 -11.66
C VAL A 10 -2.97 25.83 -11.08
N LYS A 11 -3.21 27.04 -11.56
CA LYS A 11 -4.41 27.84 -11.25
C LYS A 11 -5.11 28.23 -12.55
N LEU A 12 -6.38 27.86 -12.67
CA LEU A 12 -7.27 28.23 -13.76
C LEU A 12 -8.31 29.22 -13.23
N GLN A 13 -8.44 30.36 -13.90
CA GLN A 13 -9.51 31.32 -13.63
C GLN A 13 -10.61 31.10 -14.67
N VAL A 14 -11.73 30.54 -14.25
CA VAL A 14 -12.93 30.40 -15.08
C VAL A 14 -13.70 31.72 -14.99
N THR A 15 -14.13 32.23 -16.14
CA THR A 15 -14.92 33.47 -16.22
C THR A 15 -16.38 33.12 -16.54
N GLY A 16 -17.33 34.00 -16.23
CA GLY A 16 -18.76 33.69 -16.36
C GLY A 16 -19.25 33.54 -17.81
N ALA A 17 -18.36 33.65 -18.80
CA ALA A 17 -18.66 33.42 -20.20
C ALA A 17 -18.38 31.98 -20.67
N VAL A 18 -17.71 31.17 -19.84
CA VAL A 18 -17.38 29.78 -20.17
C VAL A 18 -18.66 28.95 -20.11
N GLY A 19 -18.98 28.27 -21.21
CA GLY A 19 -20.18 27.46 -21.35
C GLY A 19 -20.08 26.05 -20.78
N VAL A 20 -21.22 25.37 -20.79
CA VAL A 20 -21.35 23.91 -20.58
C VAL A 20 -20.52 23.17 -21.62
N ASP A 21 -19.83 22.11 -21.20
CA ASP A 21 -18.97 21.24 -22.02
C ASP A 21 -17.74 21.93 -22.65
N GLU A 22 -17.32 23.08 -22.12
CA GLU A 22 -16.10 23.74 -22.61
C GLU A 22 -14.82 23.19 -21.97
N ILE A 23 -13.80 22.98 -22.81
CA ILE A 23 -12.46 22.61 -22.38
C ILE A 23 -11.79 23.84 -21.79
N LEU A 24 -11.45 23.78 -20.50
CA LEU A 24 -10.87 24.92 -19.78
C LEU A 24 -9.37 25.05 -20.03
N ALA A 25 -8.66 23.93 -20.05
CA ALA A 25 -7.22 23.89 -20.22
C ALA A 25 -6.78 22.51 -20.73
N THR A 26 -5.68 22.50 -21.49
CA THR A 26 -5.02 21.29 -21.96
C THR A 26 -3.51 21.45 -21.84
N GLU A 27 -2.83 20.36 -21.55
CA GLU A 27 -1.36 20.28 -21.53
C GLU A 27 -0.91 19.15 -22.48
N SER A 28 0.18 19.37 -23.19
CA SER A 28 0.84 18.34 -23.98
C SER A 28 1.75 17.50 -23.08
N VAL A 29 1.50 16.20 -22.97
CA VAL A 29 2.15 15.35 -21.96
C VAL A 29 3.35 14.55 -22.47
N GLY A 30 3.62 14.53 -23.78
CA GLY A 30 4.77 13.84 -24.36
C GLY A 30 5.72 14.75 -25.15
N PRO A 31 6.96 14.32 -25.43
CA PRO A 31 7.72 14.90 -26.53
C PRO A 31 6.93 14.65 -27.81
N ILE A 32 6.48 15.71 -28.48
CA ILE A 32 5.75 15.62 -29.76
C ILE A 32 6.54 14.78 -30.78
N GLU A 33 7.87 14.76 -30.66
CA GLU A 33 8.82 14.02 -31.48
C GLU A 33 8.78 12.49 -31.35
N ASN A 34 8.14 11.92 -30.32
CA ASN A 34 8.05 10.46 -30.10
C ASN A 34 6.60 9.91 -30.11
N GLY A 35 5.62 10.69 -30.57
CA GLY A 35 4.26 10.18 -30.78
C GLY A 35 3.43 9.98 -29.51
N GLY A 36 3.79 10.58 -28.38
CA GLY A 36 3.02 10.54 -27.14
C GLY A 36 3.57 9.61 -26.06
N ILE A 37 2.77 9.38 -25.01
CA ILE A 37 3.08 8.48 -23.89
C ILE A 37 2.08 7.32 -23.92
N SER A 38 2.59 6.09 -23.84
CA SER A 38 1.74 4.92 -23.67
C SER A 38 1.14 4.85 -22.26
N MET A 39 -0.19 4.71 -22.20
CA MET A 39 -0.96 4.49 -20.98
C MET A 39 -1.69 3.14 -20.96
N VAL A 40 -1.32 2.21 -21.85
CA VAL A 40 -1.99 0.90 -22.03
C VAL A 40 -2.06 0.07 -20.75
N ALA A 41 -1.02 0.16 -19.91
CA ALA A 41 -0.95 -0.59 -18.65
C ALA A 41 -1.55 0.18 -17.45
N ASP A 42 -1.79 1.48 -17.59
CA ASP A 42 -2.34 2.31 -16.53
C ASP A 42 -3.82 2.00 -16.33
N ASN A 43 -4.24 1.88 -15.06
CA ASN A 43 -5.63 1.58 -14.72
C ASN A 43 -6.21 2.56 -13.70
N ARG A 44 -5.40 3.50 -13.21
CA ARG A 44 -5.83 4.55 -12.30
C ARG A 44 -5.04 5.83 -12.57
N ILE A 45 -5.72 6.97 -12.39
CA ILE A 45 -5.10 8.28 -12.36
C ILE A 45 -5.40 8.95 -11.01
N LYS A 46 -4.41 9.62 -10.44
CA LYS A 46 -4.55 10.41 -9.23
C LYS A 46 -4.22 11.87 -9.52
N LEU A 47 -5.01 12.77 -8.95
CA LEU A 47 -4.69 14.19 -8.94
C LEU A 47 -5.21 14.84 -7.66
N TRP A 48 -4.56 15.92 -7.23
CA TRP A 48 -5.15 16.85 -6.28
C TRP A 48 -5.89 17.93 -7.03
N ILE A 49 -7.11 18.23 -6.61
CA ILE A 49 -7.91 19.33 -7.17
C ILE A 49 -8.60 20.12 -6.06
N LYS A 50 -8.76 21.43 -6.26
CA LYS A 50 -9.57 22.33 -5.43
C LYS A 50 -10.32 23.29 -6.35
N CYS A 51 -11.62 23.45 -6.14
CA CYS A 51 -12.42 24.47 -6.83
C CYS A 51 -12.92 25.48 -5.79
N SER A 52 -13.02 26.76 -6.13
CA SER A 52 -13.64 27.77 -5.25
C SER A 52 -15.15 27.56 -5.08
N GLU A 53 -15.78 26.91 -6.06
CA GLU A 53 -17.20 26.56 -6.03
C GLU A 53 -17.38 25.06 -5.76
N ALA A 54 -18.53 24.70 -5.19
CA ALA A 54 -18.88 23.30 -4.98
C ALA A 54 -19.23 22.64 -6.32
N CYS A 55 -18.77 21.41 -6.52
CA CYS A 55 -19.16 20.53 -7.62
C CYS A 55 -20.06 19.43 -7.03
N PRO A 56 -21.38 19.65 -6.91
CA PRO A 56 -22.26 18.74 -6.17
C PRO A 56 -22.46 17.38 -6.85
N THR A 57 -22.23 17.29 -8.16
CA THR A 57 -22.52 16.10 -8.96
C THR A 57 -21.23 15.50 -9.51
N GLU A 58 -21.17 14.17 -9.56
CA GLU A 58 -20.11 13.47 -10.28
C GLU A 58 -20.13 13.90 -11.75
N GLY A 59 -18.97 14.27 -12.27
CA GLY A 59 -18.82 14.70 -13.65
C GLY A 59 -19.10 16.18 -13.91
N ASP A 60 -19.39 17.01 -12.90
CA ASP A 60 -19.44 18.47 -13.08
C ASP A 60 -18.13 19.00 -13.71
N LEU A 61 -17.00 18.42 -13.28
CA LEU A 61 -15.70 18.52 -13.92
C LEU A 61 -15.30 17.17 -14.51
N VAL A 62 -14.65 17.20 -15.67
CA VAL A 62 -14.24 16.01 -16.43
C VAL A 62 -12.77 16.11 -16.79
N LEU A 63 -12.00 15.06 -16.47
CA LEU A 63 -10.64 14.89 -16.94
C LEU A 63 -10.68 14.25 -18.33
N MET A 64 -9.88 14.78 -19.25
CA MET A 64 -9.79 14.31 -20.64
C MET A 64 -8.39 13.77 -20.90
N ILE A 65 -8.28 12.58 -21.47
CA ILE A 65 -7.03 11.95 -21.89
C ILE A 65 -7.12 11.66 -23.39
N SER A 66 -6.17 12.14 -24.19
CA SER A 66 -6.30 12.12 -25.64
C SER A 66 -4.99 11.82 -26.36
N GLU A 67 -5.09 11.03 -27.43
CA GLU A 67 -4.00 10.77 -28.40
C GLU A 67 -3.89 11.85 -29.48
N VAL A 68 -4.77 12.84 -29.44
CA VAL A 68 -4.73 14.03 -30.29
C VAL A 68 -4.43 15.26 -29.44
N ALA A 69 -3.72 16.25 -30.00
CA ALA A 69 -3.44 17.52 -29.34
C ALA A 69 -4.72 18.27 -28.94
N GLY A 70 -4.66 19.03 -27.83
CA GLY A 70 -5.78 19.85 -27.36
C GLY A 70 -7.03 19.06 -26.98
N CYS A 71 -6.89 17.77 -26.65
CA CYS A 71 -7.99 16.86 -26.39
C CYS A 71 -9.01 16.76 -27.54
N GLY A 72 -8.58 16.97 -28.79
CA GLY A 72 -9.43 16.97 -29.98
C GLY A 72 -9.74 15.59 -30.57
N GLY A 73 -9.55 14.51 -29.81
CA GLY A 73 -9.83 13.15 -30.26
C GLY A 73 -11.32 12.82 -30.31
N VAL A 74 -11.64 11.59 -30.68
CA VAL A 74 -13.00 11.02 -30.72
C VAL A 74 -13.23 10.17 -29.48
N GLU A 75 -14.31 10.44 -28.73
CA GLU A 75 -14.63 9.74 -27.48
C GLU A 75 -14.74 8.23 -27.69
N GLY A 76 -14.07 7.45 -26.83
CA GLY A 76 -14.03 5.99 -26.91
C GLY A 76 -13.03 5.42 -27.91
N GLU A 77 -12.43 6.25 -28.77
CA GLU A 77 -11.37 5.84 -29.70
C GLU A 77 -10.02 6.45 -29.32
N THR A 78 -9.91 7.77 -29.47
CA THR A 78 -8.66 8.55 -29.26
C THR A 78 -8.79 9.59 -28.16
N LEU A 79 -9.97 9.68 -27.54
CA LEU A 79 -10.27 10.54 -26.39
C LEU A 79 -11.01 9.70 -25.35
N LYS A 80 -10.63 9.88 -24.09
CA LYS A 80 -11.32 9.32 -22.93
C LYS A 80 -11.69 10.45 -21.98
N SER A 81 -12.99 10.60 -21.74
CA SER A 81 -13.54 11.50 -20.75
C SER A 81 -13.82 10.74 -19.46
N ILE A 82 -13.37 11.30 -18.34
CA ILE A 82 -13.45 10.67 -17.03
C ILE A 82 -14.05 11.67 -16.05
N ASN A 83 -15.18 11.32 -15.46
CA ASN A 83 -15.87 12.17 -14.49
C ASN A 83 -15.03 12.30 -13.21
N LEU A 84 -14.89 13.52 -12.72
CA LEU A 84 -14.36 13.75 -11.37
C LEU A 84 -15.47 13.54 -10.34
N PRO A 85 -15.14 13.02 -9.14
CA PRO A 85 -16.11 12.91 -8.06
C PRO A 85 -16.57 14.30 -7.57
N PRO A 86 -17.69 14.38 -6.83
CA PRO A 86 -18.14 15.63 -6.22
C PRO A 86 -17.05 16.30 -5.38
N LEU A 87 -16.97 17.62 -5.45
CA LEU A 87 -15.98 18.43 -4.73
C LEU A 87 -16.68 19.43 -3.81
N ASN A 88 -16.14 19.57 -2.59
CA ASN A 88 -16.54 20.65 -1.70
C ASN A 88 -15.79 21.94 -2.07
N ALA A 89 -16.49 23.06 -2.01
CA ALA A 89 -15.91 24.39 -2.23
C ALA A 89 -14.69 24.63 -1.33
N ASP A 90 -13.62 25.16 -1.91
CA ASP A 90 -12.36 25.53 -1.27
C ASP A 90 -11.63 24.40 -0.51
N VAL A 91 -11.97 23.14 -0.77
CA VAL A 91 -11.31 21.97 -0.17
C VAL A 91 -10.46 21.24 -1.20
N TRP A 92 -9.17 21.09 -0.91
CA TRP A 92 -8.32 20.18 -1.68
C TRP A 92 -8.75 18.74 -1.48
N THR A 93 -9.06 18.07 -2.59
CA THR A 93 -9.49 16.67 -2.62
C THR A 93 -8.52 15.89 -3.50
N GLU A 94 -8.06 14.73 -3.03
CA GLU A 94 -7.31 13.78 -3.87
C GLU A 94 -8.33 12.92 -4.60
N CYS A 95 -8.43 13.09 -5.91
CA CYS A 95 -9.26 12.25 -6.77
C CYS A 95 -8.44 11.07 -7.23
N ALA A 96 -8.87 9.86 -6.90
CA ALA A 96 -8.31 8.60 -7.39
C ALA A 96 -9.35 7.93 -8.29
N ILE A 97 -9.09 7.93 -9.59
CA ILE A 97 -10.12 7.61 -10.59
C ILE A 97 -9.66 6.44 -11.45
N ASP A 98 -10.55 5.48 -11.63
CA ASP A 98 -10.28 4.29 -12.42
C ASP A 98 -10.38 4.62 -13.91
N LEU A 99 -9.38 4.18 -14.68
CA LEU A 99 -9.24 4.45 -16.11
C LEU A 99 -9.89 3.37 -17.00
N THR A 100 -10.71 2.48 -16.44
CA THR A 100 -11.29 1.26 -17.06
C THR A 100 -11.09 1.16 -18.57
N GLU A 101 -10.29 0.19 -19.04
CA GLU A 101 -9.96 -0.02 -20.47
C GLU A 101 -9.11 1.11 -21.09
N MET A 102 -7.79 1.05 -20.88
CA MET A 102 -6.80 1.91 -21.55
C MET A 102 -6.09 1.19 -22.71
N THR A 103 -6.58 0.02 -23.13
CA THR A 103 -5.85 -0.91 -24.02
C THR A 103 -5.48 -0.34 -25.39
N THR A 104 -6.17 0.71 -25.83
CA THR A 104 -5.94 1.41 -27.10
C THR A 104 -5.22 2.74 -26.95
N PHE A 105 -4.94 3.19 -25.73
CA PHE A 105 -4.28 4.48 -25.46
C PHE A 105 -2.75 4.31 -25.37
N ASP A 106 -2.12 4.01 -26.50
CA ASP A 106 -0.68 3.75 -26.60
C ASP A 106 0.15 4.99 -26.99
N ALA A 107 -0.51 6.07 -27.36
CA ALA A 107 0.07 7.30 -27.91
C ALA A 107 -0.60 8.56 -27.33
N VAL A 108 -0.75 8.67 -26.01
CA VAL A 108 -1.39 9.84 -25.37
C VAL A 108 -0.56 11.10 -25.58
N ILE A 109 -1.15 12.13 -26.20
CA ILE A 109 -0.50 13.39 -26.56
C ILE A 109 -0.90 14.53 -25.62
N SER A 110 -2.17 14.57 -25.18
CA SER A 110 -2.65 15.65 -24.32
C SER A 110 -3.59 15.19 -23.23
N ILE A 111 -3.56 15.93 -22.12
CA ILE A 111 -4.49 15.80 -21.00
C ILE A 111 -5.13 17.17 -20.77
N GLY A 112 -6.42 17.19 -20.49
CA GLY A 112 -7.17 18.41 -20.28
C GLY A 112 -8.22 18.29 -19.19
N ILE A 113 -8.81 19.43 -18.83
CA ILE A 113 -9.96 19.49 -17.95
C ILE A 113 -11.08 20.25 -18.64
N LYS A 114 -12.28 19.68 -18.57
CA LYS A 114 -13.52 20.23 -19.13
C LYS A 114 -14.48 20.54 -18.00
N MET A 115 -15.23 21.63 -18.16
CA MET A 115 -16.36 21.96 -17.33
C MET A 115 -17.62 21.42 -18.00
N HIS A 116 -18.18 20.32 -17.49
CA HIS A 116 -19.39 19.74 -18.07
C HIS A 116 -20.64 20.50 -17.60
N THR A 117 -20.71 20.84 -16.32
CA THR A 117 -21.79 21.66 -15.75
C THR A 117 -21.30 23.09 -15.59
N ASP A 118 -22.12 24.08 -15.92
CA ASP A 118 -21.81 25.48 -15.64
C ASP A 118 -21.75 25.73 -14.12
N LEU A 119 -20.54 25.97 -13.62
CA LEU A 119 -20.26 26.30 -12.22
C LEU A 119 -20.21 27.82 -11.97
N GLY A 120 -20.39 28.64 -13.01
CA GLY A 120 -20.17 30.08 -12.98
C GLY A 120 -18.70 30.46 -12.87
N GLU A 121 -18.44 31.67 -12.37
CA GLU A 121 -17.07 32.14 -12.11
C GLU A 121 -16.43 31.36 -10.97
N CYS A 122 -15.37 30.63 -11.26
CA CYS A 122 -14.66 29.84 -10.27
C CYS A 122 -13.15 29.81 -10.51
N VAL A 123 -12.42 29.42 -9.47
CA VAL A 123 -10.98 29.20 -9.51
C VAL A 123 -10.72 27.73 -9.27
N ILE A 124 -10.05 27.08 -10.22
CA ILE A 124 -9.69 25.67 -10.14
C ILE A 124 -8.18 25.56 -9.97
N HIS A 125 -7.75 24.84 -8.94
CA HIS A 125 -6.37 24.46 -8.72
C HIS A 125 -6.18 22.97 -8.97
N ILE A 126 -5.12 22.61 -9.70
CA ILE A 126 -4.76 21.22 -9.99
C ILE A 126 -3.29 21.01 -9.64
N ASP A 127 -2.98 19.88 -8.98
CA ASP A 127 -1.62 19.53 -8.58
C ASP A 127 -1.39 18.01 -8.57
N ASP A 128 -0.13 17.60 -8.66
CA ASP A 128 0.38 16.22 -8.56
C ASP A 128 -0.44 15.17 -9.34
N VAL A 129 -0.65 15.45 -10.64
CA VAL A 129 -1.27 14.51 -11.59
C VAL A 129 -0.32 13.34 -11.82
N ARG A 130 -0.78 12.13 -11.51
CA ARG A 130 0.01 10.90 -11.50
C ARG A 130 -0.77 9.77 -12.13
N ARG A 131 -0.15 9.09 -13.09
CA ARG A 131 -0.61 7.78 -13.55
C ARG A 131 -0.23 6.69 -12.55
N GLN A 132 -1.05 5.66 -12.45
CA GLN A 132 -0.81 4.53 -11.56
C GLN A 132 -1.28 3.22 -12.22
N ILE A 133 -0.47 2.19 -12.03
CA ILE A 133 -0.83 0.80 -12.27
C ILE A 133 -1.15 0.20 -10.90
N VAL A 134 -2.41 -0.18 -10.69
CA VAL A 134 -2.86 -0.90 -9.49
C VAL A 134 -3.09 -2.34 -9.89
N THR A 135 -2.12 -3.20 -9.63
CA THR A 135 -2.37 -4.64 -9.74
C THR A 135 -3.12 -5.08 -8.50
N ASN A 136 -4.37 -5.53 -8.65
CA ASN A 136 -4.95 -6.36 -7.61
C ASN A 136 -4.03 -7.56 -7.43
N ALA A 137 -3.56 -7.81 -6.20
CA ALA A 137 -2.90 -9.08 -5.91
C ALA A 137 -3.86 -10.19 -6.36
N SER A 138 -3.41 -11.01 -7.32
CA SER A 138 -4.21 -12.12 -7.86
C SER A 138 -4.60 -13.13 -6.77
N ASP A 139 -3.83 -13.12 -5.67
CA ASP A 139 -4.11 -13.83 -4.44
C ASP A 139 -4.01 -12.85 -3.26
N SER A 140 -5.13 -12.58 -2.59
CA SER A 140 -5.05 -12.08 -1.21
C SER A 140 -4.66 -13.27 -0.31
N LYS A 141 -3.47 -13.23 0.29
CA LYS A 141 -3.08 -14.24 1.28
C LYS A 141 -3.60 -13.78 2.64
N GLN A 142 -4.71 -14.38 3.08
CA GLN A 142 -5.17 -14.20 4.44
C GLN A 142 -4.29 -15.03 5.38
N HIS A 143 -3.48 -14.36 6.20
CA HIS A 143 -2.81 -15.01 7.31
C HIS A 143 -3.82 -15.23 8.44
N ILE A 144 -4.52 -16.36 8.37
CA ILE A 144 -5.38 -16.80 9.46
C ILE A 144 -4.50 -17.54 10.47
N PHE A 145 -4.21 -16.88 11.59
CA PHE A 145 -3.70 -17.57 12.77
C PHE A 145 -4.86 -18.35 13.38
N ILE A 146 -5.10 -19.56 12.87
CA ILE A 146 -6.02 -20.50 13.49
C ILE A 146 -5.22 -21.13 14.64
N PRO A 147 -5.47 -20.77 15.91
CA PRO A 147 -4.94 -21.59 17.00
C PRO A 147 -5.44 -23.00 16.78
N ARG A 148 -4.51 -23.96 16.78
CA ARG A 148 -4.84 -25.38 16.68
C ARG A 148 -5.89 -25.69 17.76
N GLN A 149 -7.04 -26.24 17.37
CA GLN A 149 -8.25 -26.22 18.22
C GLN A 149 -8.06 -26.91 19.58
N ALA A 150 -8.95 -26.59 20.52
CA ALA A 150 -8.94 -26.93 21.95
C ALA A 150 -8.74 -28.41 22.33
N THR A 151 -8.77 -29.35 21.38
CA THR A 151 -8.46 -30.76 21.62
C THR A 151 -6.96 -31.10 21.55
N ASP A 152 -6.12 -30.20 21.02
CA ASP A 152 -4.66 -30.40 20.92
C ASP A 152 -3.86 -29.67 22.02
N PHE A 153 -4.50 -28.84 22.84
CA PHE A 153 -3.89 -28.34 24.08
C PHE A 153 -4.11 -29.37 25.18
N ASP A 154 -3.26 -30.40 25.17
CA ASP A 154 -3.08 -31.26 26.33
C ASP A 154 -2.79 -30.37 27.56
N PRO A 155 -3.36 -30.64 28.75
CA PRO A 155 -2.96 -29.98 29.99
C PRO A 155 -1.43 -29.91 30.19
N ASP A 156 -0.70 -30.85 29.58
CA ASP A 156 0.76 -30.97 29.61
C ASP A 156 1.45 -30.51 28.30
N CYS A 157 0.83 -29.67 27.45
CA CYS A 157 1.40 -29.24 26.17
C CYS A 157 2.84 -28.67 26.34
N PRO A 158 3.89 -29.47 26.07
CA PRO A 158 5.24 -29.06 26.39
C PRO A 158 5.79 -28.23 25.23
N LEU A 159 6.54 -27.18 25.55
CA LEU A 159 7.28 -26.44 24.53
C LEU A 159 8.30 -27.38 23.88
N ASN A 160 8.05 -27.73 22.61
CA ASN A 160 8.95 -28.60 21.86
C ASN A 160 10.28 -27.88 21.63
N SER A 161 11.35 -28.44 22.17
CA SER A 161 12.69 -27.93 21.95
C SER A 161 13.19 -28.26 20.54
N TYR A 162 13.98 -27.37 19.96
CA TYR A 162 14.63 -27.56 18.65
C TYR A 162 16.12 -27.21 18.71
N SER A 163 16.86 -27.56 17.67
CA SER A 163 18.23 -27.08 17.48
C SER A 163 18.21 -25.81 16.63
N LEU A 164 18.87 -24.75 17.10
CA LEU A 164 19.05 -23.52 16.34
C LEU A 164 20.49 -23.46 15.84
N GLU A 165 20.66 -23.50 14.52
CA GLU A 165 21.96 -23.31 13.88
C GLU A 165 22.05 -21.90 13.27
N ILE A 166 23.08 -21.14 13.66
CA ILE A 166 23.34 -19.80 13.12
C ILE A 166 24.55 -19.87 12.19
N TYR A 167 24.26 -19.69 10.90
CA TYR A 167 25.27 -19.60 9.84
C TYR A 167 25.90 -18.20 9.88
N LYS A 168 27.19 -18.14 10.18
CA LYS A 168 28.02 -16.96 9.94
C LYS A 168 28.87 -17.17 8.69
N ASP A 169 29.45 -16.09 8.17
CA ASP A 169 30.30 -16.09 6.97
C ASP A 169 31.71 -16.69 7.23
N GLN A 170 31.76 -17.83 7.92
CA GLN A 170 32.97 -18.58 8.29
C GLN A 170 32.73 -20.07 8.05
N ASP A 171 33.75 -20.93 8.20
CA ASP A 171 33.62 -22.39 7.95
C ASP A 171 32.78 -23.13 9.00
N LYS A 172 32.44 -22.49 10.12
CA LYS A 172 31.70 -23.08 11.24
C LYS A 172 30.41 -22.33 11.51
N SER A 173 29.47 -23.01 12.17
CA SER A 173 28.21 -22.44 12.66
C SER A 173 28.13 -22.54 14.18
N PHE A 174 27.30 -21.67 14.77
CA PHE A 174 26.92 -21.81 16.17
C PHE A 174 25.69 -22.70 16.24
N GLU A 175 25.76 -23.76 17.04
CA GLU A 175 24.61 -24.59 17.35
C GLU A 175 24.15 -24.32 18.79
N PHE A 176 22.85 -24.14 18.94
CA PHE A 176 22.17 -24.09 20.22
C PHE A 176 21.22 -25.28 20.35
N LEU A 177 21.53 -26.22 21.23
CA LEU A 177 20.71 -27.40 21.49
C LEU A 177 19.67 -27.13 22.57
N GLY A 178 18.50 -27.74 22.42
CA GLY A 178 17.40 -27.59 23.36
C GLY A 178 16.85 -26.16 23.37
N ALA A 179 16.86 -25.48 22.23
CA ALA A 179 16.36 -24.13 22.08
C ALA A 179 14.82 -24.12 22.12
N ILE A 180 14.25 -23.12 22.77
CA ILE A 180 12.81 -22.83 22.80
C ILE A 180 12.57 -21.35 22.55
N VAL A 181 11.47 -21.02 21.87
CA VAL A 181 10.98 -19.63 21.80
C VAL A 181 10.29 -19.33 23.12
N ASN A 182 10.93 -18.54 23.98
CA ASN A 182 10.37 -18.15 25.26
C ASN A 182 9.39 -16.98 25.09
N THR A 183 9.78 -15.97 24.33
CA THR A 183 8.95 -14.80 24.06
C THR A 183 8.77 -14.61 22.55
N LEU A 184 7.56 -14.26 22.11
CA LEU A 184 7.27 -13.87 20.74
C LEU A 184 6.42 -12.60 20.76
N ALA A 185 6.97 -11.51 20.22
CA ALA A 185 6.26 -10.27 19.99
C ALA A 185 6.01 -10.08 18.50
N LEU A 186 4.75 -9.88 18.13
CA LEU A 186 4.32 -9.50 16.79
C LEU A 186 3.82 -8.08 16.85
N ASN A 187 4.47 -7.16 16.14
CA ASN A 187 4.09 -5.76 16.09
C ASN A 187 3.71 -5.40 14.66
N PHE A 188 2.58 -4.74 14.49
CA PHE A 188 2.03 -4.31 13.22
C PHE A 188 1.85 -2.80 13.24
N SER A 189 2.21 -2.13 12.16
CA SER A 189 2.12 -0.67 12.05
C SER A 189 1.88 -0.26 10.59
N THR A 190 1.06 0.77 10.39
CA THR A 190 0.83 1.38 9.07
C THR A 190 1.88 2.44 8.72
N THR A 191 2.72 2.86 9.67
CA THR A 191 3.69 3.96 9.52
C THR A 191 5.14 3.49 9.36
N ASP A 192 5.59 2.49 10.14
CA ASP A 192 7.00 2.10 10.18
C ASP A 192 7.29 0.73 9.54
N LYS A 193 6.56 -0.30 9.98
CA LYS A 193 6.72 -1.68 9.50
C LYS A 193 5.39 -2.40 9.53
N ILE A 194 5.00 -2.94 8.37
CA ILE A 194 3.74 -3.68 8.20
C ILE A 194 3.69 -4.87 9.16
N LEU A 195 4.77 -5.64 9.31
CA LEU A 195 4.88 -6.64 10.37
C LEU A 195 6.33 -6.76 10.86
N LYS A 196 6.51 -6.72 12.17
CA LYS A 196 7.78 -7.00 12.86
C LYS A 196 7.57 -8.11 13.88
N ALA A 197 8.18 -9.26 13.62
CA ALA A 197 8.31 -10.32 14.62
C ALA A 197 9.61 -10.16 15.41
N THR A 198 9.55 -10.36 16.72
CA THR A 198 10.72 -10.40 17.62
C THR A 198 10.58 -11.60 18.52
N CYS A 199 11.54 -12.52 18.46
CA CYS A 199 11.56 -13.70 19.32
C CYS A 199 12.71 -13.62 20.33
N GLY A 200 12.46 -14.08 21.55
CA GLY A 200 13.47 -14.34 22.57
C GLY A 200 13.64 -15.84 22.71
N ILE A 201 14.85 -16.33 22.48
CA ILE A 201 15.17 -17.76 22.49
C ILE A 201 16.01 -18.06 23.72
N ILE A 202 15.64 -19.11 24.44
CA ILE A 202 16.46 -19.70 25.51
C ILE A 202 16.94 -21.05 25.01
N ALA A 203 18.21 -21.37 25.23
CA ALA A 203 18.79 -22.65 24.86
C ALA A 203 19.69 -23.19 25.97
N LYS A 204 19.88 -24.51 25.98
CA LYS A 204 20.61 -25.20 27.04
C LYS A 204 22.12 -25.24 26.81
N ASN A 205 22.53 -25.66 25.62
CA ASN A 205 23.94 -25.81 25.27
C ASN A 205 24.27 -25.02 24.01
N GLY A 206 25.36 -24.27 24.04
CA GLY A 206 25.93 -23.61 22.86
C GLY A 206 27.25 -24.26 22.47
N SER A 207 27.43 -24.58 21.19
CA SER A 207 28.66 -25.16 20.67
C SER A 207 29.00 -24.58 19.29
N LEU A 208 30.23 -24.81 18.82
CA LEU A 208 30.68 -24.47 17.49
C LEU A 208 30.82 -25.76 16.68
N ILE A 209 30.08 -25.89 15.59
CA ILE A 209 30.04 -27.11 14.77
C ILE A 209 30.50 -26.85 13.34
N THR A 210 30.81 -27.93 12.63
CA THR A 210 30.86 -27.90 11.16
C THR A 210 29.44 -27.74 10.65
N LYS A 211 29.24 -26.87 9.66
CA LYS A 211 27.91 -26.58 9.09
C LYS A 211 27.18 -27.85 8.67
N THR A 212 25.92 -27.98 9.08
CA THR A 212 25.11 -29.19 8.84
C THR A 212 24.51 -29.26 7.43
N GLY A 213 24.67 -28.21 6.61
CA GLY A 213 24.18 -28.14 5.24
C GLY A 213 24.63 -26.86 4.52
N PRO A 214 24.17 -26.62 3.27
CA PRO A 214 24.34 -25.33 2.64
C PRO A 214 23.59 -24.24 3.44
N PRO A 215 24.07 -22.99 3.46
CA PRO A 215 23.35 -21.90 4.08
C PRO A 215 21.94 -21.80 3.49
N PRO A 216 20.91 -21.43 4.29
CA PRO A 216 19.56 -21.22 3.78
C PRO A 216 19.61 -20.28 2.58
N THR A 217 19.01 -20.69 1.47
CA THR A 217 18.89 -19.82 0.30
C THR A 217 17.98 -18.66 0.67
N LEU A 218 18.48 -17.43 0.48
CA LEU A 218 17.64 -16.25 0.59
C LEU A 218 16.56 -16.34 -0.50
N GLU A 219 15.33 -16.04 -0.13
CA GLU A 219 14.23 -15.92 -1.07
C GLU A 219 14.56 -14.80 -2.07
N THR A 220 14.65 -15.14 -3.35
CA THR A 220 15.04 -14.21 -4.42
C THR A 220 13.85 -13.58 -5.12
N THR A 221 12.67 -14.15 -4.93
CA THR A 221 11.42 -13.51 -5.30
C THR A 221 11.10 -12.44 -4.26
N ALA A 222 10.33 -11.41 -4.59
CA ALA A 222 9.71 -10.55 -3.59
C ALA A 222 8.33 -11.14 -3.26
N PRO A 223 8.23 -12.26 -2.50
CA PRO A 223 6.97 -13.00 -2.37
C PRO A 223 5.88 -12.19 -1.66
N PHE A 224 6.25 -11.12 -0.96
CA PHE A 224 5.33 -10.32 -0.19
C PHE A 224 5.44 -8.84 -0.58
N VAL A 225 4.59 -8.42 -1.52
CA VAL A 225 4.32 -7.01 -1.79
C VAL A 225 3.18 -6.59 -0.87
N TRP A 226 3.54 -5.93 0.23
CA TRP A 226 2.55 -5.42 1.18
C TRP A 226 2.24 -3.97 0.83
N GLU A 227 1.16 -3.74 0.08
CA GLU A 227 0.80 -2.38 -0.36
C GLU A 227 -0.08 -1.66 0.66
N ASN A 228 -0.81 -2.41 1.49
CA ASN A 228 -1.74 -1.88 2.48
C ASN A 228 -1.72 -2.70 3.76
N ALA A 229 -1.95 -2.01 4.87
CA ALA A 229 -1.99 -2.56 6.21
C ALA A 229 -3.30 -2.11 6.88
N VAL A 230 -4.20 -3.03 7.21
CA VAL A 230 -5.51 -2.70 7.81
C VAL A 230 -5.74 -3.55 9.05
N ILE A 231 -6.13 -2.90 10.15
CA ILE A 231 -6.33 -3.53 11.46
C ILE A 231 -7.82 -3.59 11.77
N TRP A 232 -8.38 -4.79 11.96
CA TRP A 232 -9.80 -4.98 12.30
C TRP A 232 -9.93 -5.60 13.68
N ILE A 233 -10.77 -5.01 14.52
CA ILE A 233 -11.23 -5.61 15.79
C ILE A 233 -12.66 -6.10 15.53
N GLY A 234 -12.93 -7.36 15.86
CA GLY A 234 -14.12 -8.08 15.40
C GLY A 234 -15.46 -7.35 15.61
N GLY A 235 -16.33 -7.47 14.60
CA GLY A 235 -17.71 -6.95 14.57
C GLY A 235 -18.22 -7.00 13.13
N THR A 236 -19.50 -7.34 12.91
CA THR A 236 -20.05 -7.57 11.55
C THR A 236 -20.53 -6.31 10.83
N GLY A 237 -20.27 -5.11 11.38
CA GLY A 237 -20.74 -3.83 10.83
C GLY A 237 -19.66 -2.76 10.81
N ASP A 238 -19.80 -1.79 9.89
CA ASP A 238 -18.86 -0.66 9.71
C ASP A 238 -18.65 0.18 10.96
N SER A 239 -19.64 0.23 11.86
CA SER A 239 -19.55 0.93 13.15
C SER A 239 -18.58 0.31 14.15
N ASN A 240 -18.11 -0.92 13.91
CA ASN A 240 -17.10 -1.59 14.74
C ASN A 240 -15.69 -1.49 14.14
N LYS A 241 -15.56 -0.85 12.97
CA LYS A 241 -14.27 -0.59 12.34
C LYS A 241 -13.62 0.61 13.01
N ASN A 242 -12.44 0.40 13.57
CA ASN A 242 -11.62 1.47 14.11
C ASN A 242 -10.63 1.89 13.02
N TYR A 243 -10.94 2.99 12.33
CA TYR A 243 -10.14 3.47 11.19
C TYR A 243 -8.86 4.20 11.63
N ASP A 244 -8.75 4.54 12.92
CA ASP A 244 -7.67 5.36 13.46
C ASP A 244 -6.58 4.54 14.17
N LEU A 245 -6.54 3.22 13.99
CA LEU A 245 -5.48 2.37 14.55
C LEU A 245 -4.24 2.44 13.68
N GLU A 246 -3.20 3.11 14.17
CA GLU A 246 -1.90 3.23 13.49
C GLU A 246 -0.95 2.03 13.78
N SER A 247 -1.13 1.36 14.92
CA SER A 247 -0.33 0.20 15.30
C SER A 247 -1.03 -0.71 16.32
N PHE A 248 -0.64 -1.99 16.34
CA PHE A 248 -0.97 -2.91 17.43
C PHE A 248 0.16 -3.91 17.65
N GLY A 249 0.26 -4.42 18.88
CA GLY A 249 1.24 -5.44 19.25
C GLY A 249 0.60 -6.57 20.04
N ILE A 250 1.01 -7.80 19.78
CA ILE A 250 0.66 -8.97 20.58
C ILE A 250 1.96 -9.61 21.07
N THR A 251 2.03 -9.87 22.37
CA THR A 251 3.18 -10.54 22.98
C THR A 251 2.74 -11.84 23.64
N TYR A 252 3.41 -12.92 23.28
CA TYR A 252 3.34 -14.21 23.94
C TYR A 252 4.59 -14.36 24.81
N ASP A 253 4.41 -14.65 26.09
CA ASP A 253 5.49 -14.95 27.02
C ASP A 253 5.19 -16.27 27.71
N ASN A 254 6.05 -17.27 27.47
CA ASN A 254 5.95 -18.58 28.08
C ASN A 254 6.49 -18.60 29.52
N VAL A 255 7.14 -17.51 29.97
CA VAL A 255 7.71 -17.34 31.32
C VAL A 255 8.66 -18.49 31.69
N CYS A 256 9.38 -19.03 30.69
CA CYS A 256 10.33 -20.10 30.92
C CYS A 256 11.50 -19.58 31.73
N SER A 257 11.90 -20.36 32.74
CA SER A 257 13.06 -20.08 33.57
C SER A 257 13.95 -21.31 33.61
N ALA A 258 15.26 -21.11 33.43
CA ALA A 258 16.24 -22.16 33.68
C ALA A 258 16.25 -22.44 35.19
N LYS A 259 16.02 -23.70 35.57
CA LYS A 259 16.11 -24.13 36.97
C LYS A 259 17.31 -25.05 37.14
N TYR A 260 18.14 -24.74 38.13
CA TYR A 260 19.16 -25.67 38.57
C TYR A 260 18.49 -26.89 39.22
N THR A 261 19.05 -28.08 38.98
CA THR A 261 18.62 -29.26 39.72
C THR A 261 19.06 -29.11 41.18
N LEU A 262 18.31 -29.72 42.11
CA LEU A 262 18.64 -29.78 43.54
C LEU A 262 19.99 -30.49 43.83
N ASN A 263 20.66 -31.01 42.80
CA ASN A 263 21.80 -31.90 42.85
C ASN A 263 23.16 -31.16 42.85
N ASN A 264 23.17 -29.82 42.74
CA ASN A 264 24.40 -29.01 42.67
C ASN A 264 25.32 -29.33 41.46
N ASP A 265 24.81 -29.99 40.43
CA ASP A 265 25.49 -30.07 39.14
C ASP A 265 25.26 -28.74 38.41
N ASN A 266 26.34 -27.98 38.17
CA ASN A 266 26.35 -26.63 37.58
C ASN A 266 25.90 -26.55 36.11
N VAL A 267 24.96 -27.40 35.68
CA VAL A 267 24.44 -27.43 34.30
C VAL A 267 22.93 -27.14 34.34
N PRO A 268 22.51 -25.89 34.08
CA PRO A 268 21.08 -25.57 33.96
C PRO A 268 20.45 -26.41 32.83
N ARG A 269 19.22 -26.90 33.05
CA ARG A 269 18.40 -27.56 32.03
C ARG A 269 17.26 -26.67 31.61
#